data_AF-A0AAW2SKD8-F1
#
_entry.id   AF-A0AAW2SKD8-F1
#
_cell.length_a   1.000
_cell.length_b   1.000
_cell.length_c   1.000
_cell.angle_alpha   90.00
_cell.angle_beta   90.00
_cell.angle_gamma   90.00
#
_symmetry.space_group_name_H-M   'P 1'
#
loop_
_entity.id
_entity.type
_entity.pdbx_description
1 polymer ?
#
loop_
_entity_poly.entity_id
_entity_poly.type
_entity_poly.pdbx_seq_one_letter_code
_entity_poly.pdbx_strand_id
1 'polypeptide(L)' 'MVQSITNGEIGSFQEFRSLFFYQFVSNRKYRTTKLSLFVVPQKEGESLKDYLYRFNTAALEVLLATQEVKTSILFKSLSK' A
#
# COMPACT_ATOMS: atom_id res chain seq x y z
N MET A 1 -17.74 41.40 -11.75
CA MET A 1 -16.34 41.21 -11.32
C MET A 1 -16.02 39.74 -11.55
N VAL A 2 -15.33 39.41 -12.65
CA VAL A 2 -15.01 38.02 -13.00
C VAL A 2 -13.67 37.70 -12.33
N GLN A 3 -13.64 36.72 -11.42
CA GLN A 3 -12.39 36.29 -10.82
C GLN A 3 -11.54 35.63 -11.90
N SER A 4 -10.44 36.28 -12.25
CA SER A 4 -9.43 35.77 -13.18
C SER A 4 -8.65 34.66 -12.48
N ILE A 5 -9.00 33.41 -12.78
CA ILE A 5 -8.22 32.23 -12.38
C ILE A 5 -6.86 32.36 -13.08
N THR A 6 -5.82 32.61 -12.30
CA THR A 6 -4.43 32.63 -12.78
C THR A 6 -3.90 31.21 -12.93
N ASN A 7 -2.94 31.01 -13.84
CA ASN A 7 -2.35 29.69 -14.08
C ASN A 7 -1.76 29.12 -12.77
N GLY A 8 -2.34 28.03 -12.28
CA GLY A 8 -1.97 27.37 -11.02
C GLY A 8 -3.07 27.39 -9.96
N GLU A 9 -4.16 28.13 -10.17
CA GLU A 9 -5.31 28.14 -9.28
C GLU A 9 -6.31 27.05 -9.65
N ILE A 10 -6.94 26.46 -8.62
CA ILE A 10 -7.95 25.41 -8.79
C ILE A 10 -9.32 26.08 -8.70
N GLY A 11 -10.04 26.12 -9.83
CA GLY A 11 -11.26 26.90 -10.00
C GLY A 11 -12.50 26.28 -9.36
N SER A 12 -12.43 25.02 -8.92
CA SER A 12 -13.55 24.36 -8.24
C SER A 12 -13.09 23.23 -7.32
N PHE A 13 -13.94 22.88 -6.35
CA PHE A 13 -13.70 21.70 -5.52
C PHE A 13 -13.66 20.39 -6.34
N GLN A 14 -14.43 20.30 -7.43
CA GLN A 14 -14.43 19.11 -8.30
C GLN A 14 -13.10 18.95 -9.04
N GLU A 15 -12.53 20.06 -9.51
CA GLU A 15 -11.20 20.10 -10.12
C GLU A 15 -10.12 19.74 -9.09
N PHE A 16 -10.19 20.32 -7.88
CA PHE A 16 -9.30 19.97 -6.76
C PHE A 16 -9.35 18.48 -6.48
N ARG A 17 -10.55 17.93 -6.31
CA ARG A 17 -10.76 16.51 -6.02
C ARG A 17 -10.12 15.63 -7.09
N SER A 18 -10.32 15.96 -8.36
CA SER A 18 -9.82 15.16 -9.48
C SER A 18 -8.29 15.18 -9.54
N LEU A 19 -7.68 16.36 -9.42
CA LEU A 19 -6.22 16.53 -9.38
C LEU A 19 -5.60 15.88 -8.14
N PHE A 20 -6.25 16.01 -6.98
CA PHE A 20 -5.83 15.36 -5.75
C PHE A 20 -5.84 13.85 -5.88
N PHE A 21 -6.92 13.23 -6.37
CA PHE A 21 -6.96 11.78 -6.56
C PHE A 21 -5.94 11.31 -7.59
N TYR A 22 -5.79 12.03 -8.69
CA TYR A 22 -4.78 11.73 -9.70
C TYR A 22 -3.37 11.75 -9.10
N GLN A 23 -3.02 12.80 -8.35
CA GLN A 23 -1.72 12.92 -7.71
C GLN A 23 -1.56 11.92 -6.56
N PHE A 24 -2.59 11.68 -5.76
CA PHE A 24 -2.57 10.74 -4.64
C PHE A 24 -2.35 9.30 -5.13
N VAL A 25 -3.03 8.88 -6.20
CA VAL A 25 -2.84 7.56 -6.82
C VAL A 25 -1.46 7.47 -7.47
N SER A 26 -1.05 8.49 -8.24
CA SER A 26 0.22 8.51 -8.97
C SER A 26 1.45 8.60 -8.05
N ASN A 27 1.31 9.28 -6.90
CA ASN A 27 2.36 9.53 -5.92
C ASN A 27 2.30 8.54 -4.75
N ARG A 28 1.58 7.41 -4.88
CA ARG A 28 1.80 6.24 -4.01
C ARG A 28 3.22 5.74 -4.25
N LYS A 29 4.19 6.37 -3.57
CA LYS A 29 5.64 6.09 -3.65
C LYS A 29 6.01 4.68 -3.18
N TYR A 30 5.09 3.99 -2.50
CA TYR A 30 5.26 2.58 -2.18
C TYR A 30 4.36 1.76 -3.09
N ARG A 31 4.91 1.39 -4.25
CA ARG A 31 4.56 0.07 -4.79
C ARG A 31 5.10 -0.91 -3.75
N THR A 32 4.25 -1.30 -2.80
CA THR A 32 4.51 -2.40 -1.86
C THR A 32 4.67 -3.63 -2.74
N THR A 33 5.90 -3.86 -3.17
CA THR A 33 6.26 -4.91 -4.13
C THR A 33 6.16 -6.24 -3.42
N LYS A 34 6.05 -7.36 -4.14
CA LYS A 34 6.09 -8.71 -3.55
C LYS A 34 7.26 -8.90 -2.55
N LEU A 35 8.36 -8.16 -2.76
CA LEU A 35 9.53 -8.10 -1.88
C LEU A 35 9.25 -7.60 -0.46
N SER A 36 8.24 -6.74 -0.26
CA SER A 36 7.89 -6.22 1.07
C SER A 36 7.28 -7.27 2.01
N LEU A 37 6.78 -8.40 1.47
CA LEU A 37 6.28 -9.51 2.29
C LEU A 37 7.42 -10.38 2.84
N PHE A 38 8.58 -10.39 2.18
CA PHE A 38 9.76 -11.11 2.67
C PHE A 38 10.41 -10.44 3.88
N VAL A 39 10.05 -9.19 4.19
CA VAL A 39 10.61 -8.44 5.35
C VAL A 39 9.75 -8.54 6.60
N VAL A 40 8.68 -9.35 6.58
CA VAL A 40 7.85 -9.62 7.76
C VAL A 40 8.07 -11.07 8.20
N PRO A 41 9.23 -11.41 8.82
CA PRO A 41 9.39 -12.70 9.47
C PRO A 41 8.58 -12.77 10.78
N GLN A 42 8.23 -13.99 11.19
CA GLN A 42 7.80 -14.26 12.56
C GLN A 42 8.96 -13.95 13.50
N LYS A 43 8.71 -13.12 14.51
CA LYS A 43 9.72 -12.78 15.53
C LYS A 43 9.85 -13.92 16.54
N GLU A 44 11.01 -14.02 17.18
CA GLU A 44 11.22 -14.95 18.29
C GLU A 44 10.24 -14.66 19.43
N GLY A 45 9.53 -15.69 19.90
CA GLY A 45 8.48 -15.56 20.93
C GLY A 45 7.16 -14.95 20.46
N GLU A 46 7.01 -14.60 19.17
CA GLU A 46 5.74 -14.10 18.62
C GLU A 46 4.74 -15.24 18.42
N SER A 47 3.52 -15.05 18.90
CA SER A 47 2.44 -16.01 18.65
C SER A 47 2.12 -16.07 17.15
N LEU A 48 1.77 -17.26 16.65
CA LEU A 48 1.41 -17.44 15.25
C LEU A 48 0.26 -16.52 14.83
N LYS A 49 -0.69 -16.26 15.74
CA LYS A 49 -1.84 -15.37 15.49
C LYS A 49 -1.39 -13.93 15.24
N ASP A 50 -0.48 -13.42 16.07
CA ASP A 50 0.00 -12.03 15.97
C ASP A 50 0.86 -11.85 14.72
N TYR A 51 1.69 -12.85 14.40
CA TYR A 51 2.42 -12.91 13.15
C TYR A 51 1.49 -12.88 11.93
N LEU A 52 0.48 -13.76 11.88
CA LEU A 52 -0.48 -13.83 10.78
C LEU A 52 -1.26 -12.52 10.61
N TYR A 53 -1.58 -11.83 11.70
CA TYR A 53 -2.21 -10.51 11.64
C TYR A 53 -1.30 -9.49 10.94
N ARG A 54 -0.03 -9.36 11.34
CA ARG A 54 0.92 -8.45 10.68
C ARG A 54 1.17 -8.82 9.22
N PHE A 55 1.36 -10.12 8.95
CA PHE A 55 1.59 -10.63 7.61
C PHE A 55 0.41 -10.33 6.68
N ASN A 56 -0.83 -10.55 7.14
CA ASN A 56 -2.03 -10.28 6.36
C ASN A 56 -2.23 -8.79 6.10
N THR A 57 -1.99 -7.93 7.10
CA THR A 57 -2.04 -6.47 6.91
C THR A 57 -1.04 -6.04 5.84
N ALA A 58 0.19 -6.54 5.88
CA ALA A 58 1.18 -6.27 4.83
C ALA A 58 0.78 -6.85 3.46
N ALA A 59 0.12 -8.02 3.44
CA ALA A 59 -0.31 -8.70 2.21
C ALA A 59 -1.51 -8.05 1.52
N LEU A 60 -2.30 -7.25 2.25
CA LEU A 60 -3.38 -6.43 1.70
C LEU A 60 -2.84 -5.21 0.93
N GLU A 61 -1.66 -4.71 1.32
CA GLU A 61 -1.01 -3.57 0.66
C GLU A 61 -0.28 -3.95 -0.64
N VAL A 62 0.03 -5.24 -0.84
CA VAL A 62 0.64 -5.75 -2.08
C VAL A 62 -0.44 -5.99 -3.14
N LEU A 63 -0.71 -4.94 -3.92
CA LEU A 63 -1.69 -4.91 -5.01
C LEU A 63 -1.45 -5.91 -6.16
N LEU A 64 -0.33 -6.64 -6.19
CA LEU A 64 0.11 -7.47 -7.33
C LEU A 64 0.57 -8.89 -6.98
N ALA A 65 0.29 -9.41 -5.78
CA ALA A 65 0.64 -10.79 -5.42
C ALA A 65 -0.52 -11.76 -5.66
N THR A 66 -0.29 -12.81 -6.45
CA THR A 66 -1.22 -13.94 -6.55
C THR A 66 -1.24 -14.71 -5.24
N GLN A 67 -2.28 -15.52 -5.00
CA GLN A 67 -2.42 -16.27 -3.75
C GLN A 67 -1.26 -17.26 -3.56
N GLU A 68 -0.77 -17.88 -4.63
CA GLU A 68 0.35 -18.82 -4.62
C GLU A 68 1.66 -18.15 -4.17
N VAL A 69 1.88 -16.89 -4.56
CA VAL A 69 3.03 -16.11 -4.10
C VAL A 69 2.89 -15.76 -2.63
N LYS A 70 1.69 -15.40 -2.16
CA LYS A 70 1.45 -15.07 -0.76
C LYS A 70 1.69 -16.29 0.15
N THR A 71 1.22 -17.47 -0.24
CA THR A 71 1.41 -18.70 0.54
C THR A 71 2.89 -19.12 0.58
N SER A 72 3.60 -19.05 -0.55
CA SER A 72 5.03 -19.36 -0.60
C SER A 72 5.86 -18.47 0.34
N ILE A 73 5.58 -17.17 0.37
CA ILE A 73 6.27 -16.23 1.26
C ILE A 73 5.90 -16.50 2.72
N LEU A 74 4.63 -16.78 3.01
CA LEU A 74 4.19 -17.13 4.37
C LEU A 74 5.00 -18.30 4.93
N PHE A 75 5.10 -19.40 4.18
CA PHE A 75 5.84 -20.59 4.62
C PHE A 75 7.34 -20.33 4.82
N LYS A 76 7.92 -19.42 4.04
CA LYS A 76 9.34 -19.05 4.16
C LYS A 76 9.62 -18.14 5.37
N SER A 77 8.63 -17.37 5.80
CA SER A 77 8.75 -16.37 6.88
C SER A 77 8.34 -16.89 8.26
N LEU A 78 7.82 -18.12 8.36
CA LEU A 78 7.59 -18.81 9.64
C LEU A 78 8.92 -19.17 10.30
N SER A 79 9.04 -18.93 11.62
CA SER A 79 10.19 -19.43 12.37
C SER A 79 10.05 -20.95 12.50
N LYS A 80 11.13 -21.69 12.22
CA LYS A 80 11.20 -23.13 12.53
C LYS A 80 11.22 -23.37 14.04
#